data_AF-A0A969ESL8-F1
#
_entry.id   AF-A0A969ESL8-F1
#
_cell.length_a   1.000
_cell.length_b   1.000
_cell.length_c   1.000
_cell.angle_alpha   90.00
_cell.angle_beta   90.00
_cell.angle_gamma   90.00
#
_symmetry.space_group_name_H-M   'P 1'
#
loop_
_entity.id
_entity.type
_entity.pdbx_description
1 polymer ?
#
loop_
_entity_poly.entity_id
_entity_poly.type
_entity_poly.pdbx_seq_one_letter_code
_entity_poly.pdbx_strand_id
1 'polypeptide(L)'
;MSERIPAAPELRLIGRIGKEVKRLEHNAGSLRQAATKRTRASALLRAVPDCGAVLATVLLLGTAHHIGAAPAEAAAALAILSLVALPLRDLANIWDRRHAWEVARDKCNAVFNVPTLKTLVGDPIELTTEPVTLNFEQVSAGILSSFQSKRRAWRNNWYRGW
;
A
#
# COMPACT_ATOMS: atom_id res chain seq x y z
N MET A 1 -9.05 -6.76 -2.27
CA MET A 1 -9.39 -8.19 -2.13
C MET A 1 -10.88 -8.46 -1.91
N SER A 2 -11.69 -7.49 -1.45
CA SER A 2 -13.14 -7.70 -1.23
C SER A 2 -13.96 -7.76 -2.53
N GLU A 3 -13.57 -7.01 -3.57
CA GLU A 3 -14.38 -6.87 -4.80
C GLU A 3 -14.52 -8.14 -5.67
N ARG A 4 -13.68 -9.17 -5.47
CA ARG A 4 -13.69 -10.38 -6.32
C ARG A 4 -14.32 -11.61 -5.67
N ILE A 5 -14.66 -11.53 -4.39
CA ILE A 5 -15.34 -12.62 -3.66
C ILE A 5 -16.76 -12.85 -4.21
N PRO A 6 -17.54 -11.81 -4.59
CA PRO A 6 -18.87 -12.02 -5.16
C PRO A 6 -18.87 -12.66 -6.56
N ALA A 7 -17.79 -12.52 -7.34
CA ALA A 7 -17.68 -13.05 -8.71
C ALA A 7 -17.15 -14.50 -8.80
N ALA A 8 -16.86 -15.12 -7.65
CA ALA A 8 -16.36 -16.50 -7.57
C ALA A 8 -17.30 -17.57 -8.21
N PRO A 9 -18.64 -17.45 -8.16
CA PRO A 9 -19.54 -18.40 -8.83
C PRO A 9 -19.41 -18.35 -10.36
N GLU A 10 -19.28 -17.16 -10.94
CA GLU A 10 -19.18 -16.96 -12.39
C GLU A 10 -17.86 -17.48 -12.97
N LEU A 11 -16.76 -17.34 -12.22
CA LEU A 11 -15.45 -17.92 -12.57
C LEU A 11 -15.45 -19.45 -12.57
N ARG A 12 -16.31 -20.06 -11.77
CA ARG A 12 -16.49 -21.53 -11.68
C ARG A 12 -17.25 -22.08 -12.87
N LEU A 13 -18.23 -21.33 -13.38
CA LEU A 13 -18.98 -21.66 -14.59
C LEU A 13 -18.12 -21.61 -15.87
N ILE A 14 -17.09 -20.75 -15.89
CA ILE A 14 -16.16 -20.60 -17.03
C ILE A 14 -14.96 -21.60 -16.95
N GLY A 15 -14.88 -22.42 -15.89
CA GLY A 15 -13.79 -23.40 -15.71
C GLY A 15 -12.40 -22.78 -15.50
N ARG A 16 -12.32 -21.46 -15.26
CA ARG A 16 -11.05 -20.70 -15.22
C ARG A 16 -10.43 -20.60 -13.82
N ILE A 17 -11.06 -21.22 -12.82
CA ILE A 17 -10.64 -21.16 -11.41
C ILE A 17 -9.19 -21.59 -11.18
N GLY A 18 -8.71 -22.63 -11.86
CA GLY A 18 -7.33 -23.10 -11.70
C GLY A 18 -6.28 -22.07 -12.14
N LYS A 19 -6.57 -21.27 -13.19
CA LYS A 19 -5.66 -20.19 -13.63
C LYS A 19 -5.66 -19.03 -12.64
N GLU A 20 -6.80 -18.70 -12.06
CA GLU A 20 -6.88 -17.61 -11.08
C GLU A 20 -6.24 -17.99 -9.74
N VAL A 21 -6.40 -19.24 -9.28
CA VAL A 21 -5.71 -19.77 -8.09
C VAL A 21 -4.20 -19.73 -8.28
N LYS A 22 -3.66 -20.22 -9.41
CA LYS A 22 -2.22 -20.15 -9.70
C LYS A 22 -1.70 -18.71 -9.74
N ARG A 23 -2.50 -17.77 -10.29
CA ARG A 23 -2.14 -16.35 -10.30
C ARG A 23 -2.15 -15.74 -8.90
N LEU A 24 -3.13 -16.09 -8.07
CA LEU A 24 -3.19 -15.66 -6.67
C LEU A 24 -2.03 -16.23 -5.86
N GLU A 25 -1.67 -17.50 -6.05
CA GLU A 25 -0.51 -18.12 -5.42
C GLU A 25 0.79 -17.43 -5.82
N HIS A 26 0.97 -17.13 -7.10
CA HIS A 26 2.14 -16.40 -7.58
C HIS A 26 2.24 -14.99 -6.95
N ASN A 27 1.12 -14.26 -6.93
CA ASN A 27 1.06 -12.93 -6.31
C ASN A 27 1.24 -12.97 -4.78
N ALA A 28 0.71 -14.01 -4.12
CA ALA A 28 0.92 -14.21 -2.69
C ALA A 28 2.38 -14.57 -2.38
N GLY A 29 3.02 -15.35 -3.27
CA GLY A 29 4.44 -15.69 -3.17
C GLY A 29 5.34 -14.45 -3.26
N SER A 30 5.11 -13.57 -4.24
CA SER A 30 5.86 -12.32 -4.37
C SER A 30 5.63 -11.39 -3.17
N LEU A 31 4.39 -11.29 -2.67
CA LEU A 31 4.07 -10.51 -1.48
C LEU A 31 4.77 -11.03 -0.22
N ARG A 32 4.81 -12.35 -0.02
CA ARG A 32 5.54 -12.98 1.10
C ARG A 32 7.04 -12.70 1.02
N GLN A 33 7.63 -12.78 -0.17
CA GLN A 33 9.05 -12.46 -0.35
C GLN A 33 9.34 -10.98 -0.08
N ALA A 34 8.47 -10.08 -0.52
CA ALA A 34 8.60 -8.65 -0.23
C ALA A 34 8.46 -8.37 1.28
N ALA A 35 7.50 -8.99 1.95
CA ALA A 35 7.29 -8.85 3.38
C ALA A 35 8.50 -9.36 4.19
N THR A 36 9.02 -10.55 3.85
CA THR A 36 10.19 -11.13 4.54
C THR A 36 11.45 -10.30 4.32
N LYS A 37 11.70 -9.78 3.11
CA LYS A 37 12.80 -8.84 2.85
C LYS A 37 12.67 -7.57 3.70
N ARG A 38 11.47 -7.00 3.78
CA ARG A 38 11.20 -5.81 4.61
C ARG A 38 11.45 -6.08 6.09
N THR A 39 10.95 -7.19 6.62
CA THR A 39 11.17 -7.56 8.02
C THR A 39 12.65 -7.79 8.31
N ARG A 40 13.39 -8.44 7.39
CA ARG A 40 14.84 -8.63 7.52
C ARG A 40 15.60 -7.31 7.52
N ALA A 41 15.27 -6.39 6.62
CA ALA A 41 15.92 -5.08 6.55
C ALA A 41 15.67 -4.27 7.84
N SER A 42 14.43 -4.25 8.35
CA SER A 42 14.09 -3.60 9.62
C SER A 42 14.84 -4.24 10.80
N ALA A 43 14.92 -5.57 10.84
CA ALA A 43 15.68 -6.28 11.88
C ALA A 43 17.18 -5.97 11.83
N LEU A 44 17.78 -5.89 10.63
CA LEU A 44 19.19 -5.54 10.48
C LEU A 44 19.48 -4.10 10.91
N LEU A 45 18.62 -3.14 10.55
CA LEU A 45 18.75 -1.74 10.98
C LEU A 45 18.68 -1.62 12.50
N ARG A 46 17.85 -2.44 13.15
CA ARG A 46 17.74 -2.47 14.62
C ARG A 46 18.93 -3.13 15.30
N ALA A 47 19.57 -4.10 14.63
CA ALA A 47 20.75 -4.79 15.16
C ALA A 47 22.02 -3.92 15.18
N VAL A 48 22.14 -2.92 14.30
CA VAL A 48 23.31 -2.01 14.23
C VAL A 48 23.60 -1.31 15.57
N PRO A 49 22.65 -0.58 16.19
CA PRO A 49 22.91 0.08 17.47
C PRO A 49 23.14 -0.93 18.61
N ASP A 50 22.52 -2.11 18.55
CA ASP A 50 22.74 -3.17 19.54
C ASP A 50 24.18 -3.69 19.50
N CYS A 51 24.69 -4.03 18.31
CA CYS A 51 26.08 -4.43 18.13
C CYS A 51 27.05 -3.33 18.55
N GLY A 52 26.75 -2.07 18.21
CA GLY A 52 27.54 -0.91 18.63
C GLY A 52 27.61 -0.76 20.15
N ALA A 53 26.48 -0.92 20.85
CA ALA A 53 26.43 -0.84 22.31
C ALA A 53 27.22 -1.95 22.99
N VAL A 54 27.15 -3.19 22.48
CA VAL A 54 27.93 -4.32 23.00
C VAL A 54 29.42 -4.08 22.79
N LEU A 55 29.83 -3.66 21.59
CA LEU A 55 31.23 -3.35 21.30
C LEU A 55 31.75 -2.21 22.19
N ALA A 56 30.97 -1.14 22.36
CA ALA A 56 31.32 -0.03 23.24
C ALA A 56 31.47 -0.49 24.69
N THR A 57 30.58 -1.37 25.17
CA THR A 57 30.64 -1.96 26.52
C THR A 57 31.95 -2.74 26.70
N VAL A 58 32.28 -3.64 25.77
CA VAL A 58 33.51 -4.45 25.84
C VAL A 58 34.76 -3.57 25.82
N LEU A 59 34.79 -2.58 24.93
CA LEU A 59 35.90 -1.63 24.86
C LEU A 59 36.05 -0.85 26.16
N LEU A 60 34.95 -0.39 26.74
CA LEU A 60 34.94 0.40 27.97
C LEU A 60 35.39 -0.41 29.19
N LEU A 61 34.98 -1.68 29.30
CA LEU A 61 35.51 -2.57 30.33
C LEU A 61 37.01 -2.85 30.13
N GLY A 62 37.42 -3.07 28.87
CA GLY A 62 38.81 -3.31 28.53
C GLY A 62 39.72 -2.13 28.88
N THR A 63 39.28 -0.90 28.56
CA THR A 63 40.03 0.31 28.91
C THR A 63 40.03 0.58 30.41
N ALA A 64 38.89 0.42 31.08
CA ALA A 64 38.79 0.57 32.54
C ALA A 64 39.71 -0.42 33.28
N HIS A 65 39.78 -1.67 32.80
CA HIS A 65 40.70 -2.67 33.34
C HIS A 65 42.16 -2.28 33.11
N HIS A 66 42.51 -1.84 31.90
CA HIS A 66 43.88 -1.48 31.53
C HIS A 66 44.42 -0.28 32.33
N ILE A 67 43.58 0.73 32.59
CA ILE A 67 43.98 1.92 33.35
C ILE A 67 43.83 1.75 34.88
N GLY A 68 43.34 0.59 35.33
CA GLY A 68 43.09 0.33 36.75
C GLY A 68 42.02 1.23 37.36
N ALA A 69 41.01 1.62 36.56
CA ALA A 69 39.93 2.49 37.01
C ALA A 69 39.16 1.86 38.18
N ALA A 70 38.64 2.70 39.07
CA ALA A 70 37.82 2.22 40.16
C ALA A 70 36.55 1.54 39.60
N PRO A 71 36.06 0.43 40.19
CA PRO A 71 34.85 -0.24 39.74
C PRO A 71 33.63 0.70 39.66
N ALA A 72 33.58 1.70 40.54
CA ALA A 72 32.53 2.71 40.54
C ALA A 72 32.54 3.60 39.28
N GLU A 73 33.72 3.95 38.76
CA GLU A 73 33.87 4.77 37.55
C GLU A 73 33.46 3.98 36.30
N ALA A 74 33.85 2.72 36.22
CA ALA A 74 33.42 1.82 35.15
C ALA A 74 31.89 1.64 35.15
N ALA A 75 31.28 1.46 36.33
CA ALA A 75 29.83 1.37 36.47
C ALA A 75 29.12 2.66 36.04
N ALA A 76 29.64 3.83 36.43
CA ALA A 76 29.09 5.13 36.00
C ALA A 76 29.15 5.30 34.48
N ALA A 77 30.28 4.95 33.87
CA ALA A 77 30.45 5.04 32.43
C ALA A 77 29.53 4.07 31.65
N LEU A 78 29.28 2.86 32.17
CA LEU A 78 28.29 1.93 31.63
C LEU A 78 26.85 2.44 31.77
N ALA A 79 26.54 3.11 32.88
CA ALA A 79 25.23 3.74 33.07
C ALA A 79 24.99 4.85 32.03
N ILE A 80 26.00 5.69 31.78
CA ILE A 80 25.96 6.72 30.74
C ILE A 80 25.80 6.09 29.35
N LEU A 81 26.56 5.04 29.06
CA LEU A 81 26.43 4.31 27.79
C LEU A 81 25.01 3.76 27.59
N SER A 82 24.41 3.21 28.64
CA SER A 82 23.04 2.68 28.61
C SER A 82 22.00 3.78 28.36
N LEU A 83 22.19 4.95 28.97
CA LEU A 83 21.37 6.15 28.74
C LEU A 83 21.43 6.61 27.28
N VAL A 84 22.60 6.54 26.64
CA VAL A 84 22.80 6.94 25.22
C VAL A 84 22.29 5.87 24.25
N ALA A 85 22.36 4.59 24.61
CA ALA A 85 21.90 3.49 23.76
C ALA A 85 20.38 3.50 23.52
N LEU A 86 19.60 3.99 24.49
CA LEU A 86 18.14 4.12 24.41
C LEU A 86 17.66 4.98 23.21
N PRO A 87 18.05 6.27 23.09
CA PRO A 87 17.61 7.11 21.97
C PRO A 87 18.14 6.64 20.61
N LEU A 88 19.31 6.00 20.57
CA LEU A 88 19.87 5.40 19.34
C LEU A 88 18.97 4.28 18.80
N ARG A 89 18.40 3.45 19.68
CA ARG A 89 17.42 2.41 19.31
C ARG A 89 16.12 3.02 18.79
N ASP A 90 15.67 4.12 19.39
CA ASP A 90 14.45 4.79 18.98
C ASP A 90 14.59 5.49 17.62
N LEU A 91 15.79 5.98 17.28
CA LEU A 91 16.07 6.58 15.98
C LEU A 91 15.76 5.63 14.81
N ALA A 92 16.08 4.34 14.97
CA ALA A 92 15.77 3.31 13.97
C ALA A 92 14.26 3.12 13.78
N ASN A 93 13.48 3.15 14.87
CA ASN A 93 12.02 3.07 14.81
C ASN A 93 11.39 4.29 14.15
N ILE A 94 11.93 5.49 14.45
CA ILE A 94 11.47 6.75 13.84
C ILE A 94 11.72 6.73 12.33
N TRP A 95 12.90 6.25 11.91
CA TRP A 95 13.25 6.12 10.50
C TRP A 95 12.29 5.18 9.74
N ASP A 96 11.98 4.01 10.30
CA ASP A 96 11.03 3.07 9.68
C ASP A 96 9.63 3.67 9.55
N ARG A 97 9.16 4.38 10.59
CA ARG A 97 7.88 5.11 10.55
C ARG A 97 7.87 6.21 9.49
N ARG A 98 8.97 6.95 9.35
CA ARG A 98 9.11 7.99 8.33
C ARG A 98 9.00 7.39 6.92
N HIS A 99 9.71 6.31 6.64
CA HIS A 99 9.61 5.64 5.33
C HIS A 99 8.21 5.07 5.06
N ALA A 100 7.55 4.51 6.07
CA ALA A 100 6.17 4.04 5.94
C ALA A 100 5.22 5.20 5.57
N TRP A 101 5.42 6.37 6.18
CA TRP A 101 4.65 7.57 5.87
C TRP A 101 4.94 8.09 4.46
N GLU A 102 6.20 8.12 4.02
CA GLU A 102 6.59 8.54 2.67
C GLU A 102 5.89 7.66 1.61
N VAL A 103 5.93 6.34 1.78
CA VAL A 103 5.24 5.41 0.86
C VAL A 103 3.72 5.60 0.87
N ALA A 104 3.12 5.86 2.03
CA ALA A 104 1.68 6.12 2.12
C ALA A 104 1.32 7.44 1.42
N ARG A 105 2.12 8.49 1.62
CA ARG A 105 1.96 9.78 0.96
C ARG A 105 2.06 9.64 -0.56
N ASP A 106 3.04 8.90 -1.06
CA ASP A 106 3.21 8.69 -2.50
C ASP A 106 2.02 7.96 -3.12
N LYS A 107 1.45 6.98 -2.40
CA LYS A 107 0.21 6.31 -2.82
C LYS A 107 -0.98 7.26 -2.85
N CYS A 108 -1.13 8.11 -1.83
CA CYS A 108 -2.19 9.13 -1.82
C CYS A 108 -2.04 10.10 -3.00
N ASN A 109 -0.82 10.59 -3.25
CA ASN A 109 -0.53 11.46 -4.37
C ASN A 109 -0.82 10.78 -5.72
N ALA A 110 -0.50 9.49 -5.85
CA ALA A 110 -0.81 8.73 -7.06
C ALA A 110 -2.32 8.68 -7.32
N VAL A 111 -3.14 8.51 -6.27
CA VAL A 111 -4.61 8.53 -6.37
C VAL A 111 -5.11 9.92 -6.75
N PHE A 112 -4.60 10.98 -6.12
CA PHE A 112 -5.00 12.35 -6.45
C PHE A 112 -4.57 12.79 -7.85
N ASN A 113 -3.51 12.20 -8.39
CA ASN A 113 -3.05 12.46 -9.76
C ASN A 113 -3.76 11.60 -10.81
N VAL A 114 -4.64 10.66 -10.42
CA VAL A 114 -5.46 9.95 -11.40
C VAL A 114 -6.38 10.97 -12.07
N PRO A 115 -6.34 11.12 -13.41
CA PRO A 115 -7.21 12.04 -14.10
C PRO A 115 -8.66 11.65 -13.83
N THR A 116 -9.37 12.50 -13.08
CA THR A 116 -10.81 12.37 -12.87
C THR A 116 -11.52 12.74 -14.15
N LEU A 117 -12.52 11.94 -14.53
CA LEU A 117 -13.46 12.33 -15.57
C LEU A 117 -14.04 13.69 -15.17
N LYS A 118 -14.02 14.65 -16.10
CA LYS A 118 -14.64 15.96 -15.88
C LYS A 118 -16.10 15.72 -15.49
N THR A 119 -16.43 15.96 -14.22
CA THR A 119 -17.81 16.20 -13.83
C THR A 119 -18.24 17.44 -14.59
N LEU A 120 -19.17 17.28 -15.52
CA LEU A 120 -19.77 18.41 -16.21
C LEU A 120 -20.48 19.24 -15.13
N VAL A 121 -19.91 20.38 -14.77
CA VAL A 121 -20.55 21.36 -13.90
C VAL A 121 -21.58 22.06 -14.76
N GLY A 122 -22.83 21.65 -14.60
CA GLY A 122 -24.01 22.26 -15.19
C GLY A 122 -25.21 21.89 -14.31
N ASP A 123 -26.27 22.69 -14.37
CA ASP A 123 -27.51 22.35 -13.69
C ASP A 123 -27.93 20.93 -14.09
N PRO A 124 -28.34 20.08 -13.13
CA PRO A 124 -28.83 18.76 -13.45
C PRO A 124 -29.99 18.92 -14.44
N ILE A 125 -29.75 18.53 -15.68
CA ILE A 125 -30.81 18.51 -16.68
C ILE A 125 -31.77 17.41 -16.25
N GLU A 126 -32.94 17.79 -15.76
CA GLU A 126 -34.03 16.85 -15.54
C GLU A 126 -34.38 16.22 -16.88
N LEU A 127 -34.02 14.96 -17.05
CA LEU A 127 -34.41 14.18 -18.21
C LEU A 127 -35.92 13.94 -18.13
N THR A 128 -36.68 14.67 -18.95
CA THR A 128 -38.13 14.48 -19.07
C THR A 128 -38.45 13.05 -19.51
N THR A 129 -39.56 12.50 -19.01
CA THR A 129 -40.03 11.13 -19.27
C THR A 129 -40.57 10.90 -20.69
N GLU A 130 -40.50 11.89 -21.56
CA GLU A 130 -40.91 11.79 -22.96
C GLU A 130 -39.85 11.07 -23.79
N PRO A 131 -40.21 10.42 -24.92
CA PRO A 131 -39.26 9.70 -25.75
C PRO A 131 -38.23 10.64 -26.40
N VAL A 132 -37.08 10.79 -25.73
CA VAL A 132 -35.95 11.58 -26.24
C VAL A 132 -35.21 10.80 -27.31
N THR A 133 -34.91 11.47 -28.42
CA THR A 133 -34.08 10.88 -29.47
C THR A 133 -32.63 11.04 -29.06
N LEU A 134 -31.95 9.92 -28.77
CA LEU A 134 -30.52 9.92 -28.50
C LEU A 134 -29.77 9.90 -29.82
N ASN A 135 -28.98 10.95 -30.05
CA ASN A 135 -28.09 11.04 -31.21
C ASN A 135 -26.66 10.78 -30.74
N PHE A 136 -26.05 9.71 -31.24
CA PHE A 136 -24.66 9.38 -30.97
C PHE A 136 -23.85 9.77 -32.21
N GLU A 137 -23.14 10.89 -32.12
CA GLU A 137 -22.26 11.37 -33.18
C GLU A 137 -20.80 11.10 -32.81
N GLN A 138 -20.08 10.42 -33.71
CA GLN A 138 -18.65 10.14 -33.62
C GLN A 138 -18.21 9.47 -32.30
N VAL A 139 -19.05 8.58 -31.75
CA VAL A 139 -18.71 7.87 -30.51
C VAL A 139 -17.74 6.74 -30.82
N SER A 140 -16.69 6.65 -30.01
CA SER A 140 -15.75 5.52 -30.01
C SER A 140 -15.70 4.91 -28.60
N ALA A 141 -15.74 3.58 -28.53
CA ALA A 141 -15.67 2.83 -27.28
C ALA A 141 -14.82 1.57 -27.49
N GLY A 142 -13.57 1.63 -27.03
CA GLY A 142 -12.62 0.53 -27.20
C GLY A 142 -12.30 0.24 -28.67
N ILE A 143 -12.58 -0.98 -29.13
CA ILE A 143 -12.35 -1.42 -30.51
C ILE A 143 -13.41 -0.86 -31.48
N LEU A 144 -14.53 -0.36 -30.97
CA LEU A 144 -15.60 0.18 -31.79
C LEU A 144 -15.33 1.67 -32.09
N SER A 145 -14.94 1.97 -33.32
CA SER A 145 -14.77 3.35 -33.82
C SER A 145 -15.89 3.76 -34.76
N SER A 146 -16.30 5.03 -34.67
CA SER A 146 -17.11 5.75 -35.67
C SER A 146 -18.49 5.13 -36.00
N PHE A 147 -19.26 4.74 -34.98
CA PHE A 147 -20.64 4.33 -35.19
C PHE A 147 -21.58 5.53 -35.06
N GLN A 148 -22.39 5.75 -36.09
CA GLN A 148 -23.52 6.68 -36.06
C GLN A 148 -24.80 5.87 -35.92
N SER A 149 -25.54 6.12 -34.84
CA SER A 149 -26.79 5.41 -34.59
C SER A 149 -27.80 6.39 -34.02
N LYS A 150 -28.87 6.64 -34.78
CA LYS A 150 -30.03 7.41 -34.32
C LYS A 150 -31.04 6.43 -33.78
N ARG A 151 -31.19 6.34 -32.45
CA ARG A 151 -32.20 5.49 -31.82
C ARG A 151 -33.20 6.33 -31.06
N ARG A 152 -34.48 6.08 -31.33
CA ARG A 152 -35.57 6.58 -30.50
C ARG A 152 -35.62 5.67 -29.26
N ALA A 153 -35.14 6.17 -28.13
CA ALA A 153 -35.12 5.41 -26.89
C ALA A 153 -36.55 5.33 -26.35
N TRP A 154 -37.17 4.16 -26.47
CA TRP A 154 -38.40 3.84 -25.76
C TRP A 154 -38.05 3.28 -24.38
N ARG A 155 -38.69 3.80 -23.34
CA ARG A 155 -38.62 3.21 -22.00
C ARG A 155 -39.36 1.88 -22.05
N ASN A 156 -38.65 0.77 -22.24
CA ASN A 156 -39.23 -0.54 -21.96
C ASN A 156 -39.46 -0.61 -20.45
N ASN A 157 -40.73 -0.52 -20.07
CA ASN A 157 -41.20 -0.55 -18.70
C ASN A 157 -41.04 -1.97 -18.12
N TRP A 158 -39.82 -2.38 -17.77
CA TRP A 158 -39.53 -3.67 -17.13
C TRP A 158 -39.66 -3.65 -15.60
N TYR A 159 -40.54 -2.82 -15.05
CA TYR A 159 -40.87 -2.84 -13.61
C TYR A 159 -42.36 -2.53 -13.36
N ARG A 160 -43.26 -3.41 -13.82
CA ARG A 160 -44.59 -3.60 -13.22
C ARG A 160 -45.00 -5.08 -13.34
N GLY A 161 -45.20 -5.70 -12.17
CA GLY A 161 -45.52 -7.12 -11.96
C GLY A 161 -44.22 -7.91 -11.76
N TRP A 162 -43.81 -8.31 -10.57
CA TRP A 162 -44.56 -8.81 -9.41
C TRP A 162 -43.97 -8.31 -8.10
#